data_AF-A0A2I0IP66-F1
#
_entry.id   AF-A0A2I0IP66-F1
#
_cell.length_a   1.000
_cell.length_b   1.000
_cell.length_c   1.000
_cell.angle_alpha   90.00
_cell.angle_beta   90.00
_cell.angle_gamma   90.00
#
_symmetry.space_group_name_H-M   'P 1'
#
loop_
_entity.id
_entity.type
_entity.pdbx_description
1 polymer ?
#
loop_
_entity_poly.entity_id
_entity_poly.type
_entity_poly.pdbx_seq_one_letter_code
_entity_poly.pdbx_strand_id
1 'polypeptide(L)'
;MGLKGYQMGKTKVFLRAGQMAELDARRAEVLGNAAKIIQRQTRTYIARREFIAMRKAAIKLQTRWRGKLARILFEQMRREAAAVNIQKNFRRYVSRTSYLSTKSSAVTLQTGLRAMVSHKEFRFRKQTKAAICIQAHFRCHREYSYYQHLQKAALITQCGWRRRVARRELRKLKMAARETGALKEAKDKLEKRVEELSWRLQFEKRLRKQLEEANANIVKEREAARKAIEEAPPVIKETPVMVEDTEKINMLTAEVESLKAQLEKERQTMEDERKARADAEVRNSELAKKLEDSDRKLDQLQDSVQRLEEKLSNTESENQVLRQQALTMSPTGKPISGRPKAVFLQSPKTPENGNVINGETKVAPDTILATPIPREPESEEKPQKSLNEKQQENQELLIKCVSQNLGFSGGKPVAASVIYKSLLHWRSFEVERTSIFDRIIQTIAVAIE
;
A
#
# COMPACT_ATOMS: atom_id res chain seq x y z
N MET A 1 132.01 -38.93 -15.42
CA MET A 1 132.52 -40.32 -15.23
C MET A 1 133.77 -40.26 -14.36
N GLY A 2 133.65 -39.97 -13.05
CA GLY A 2 134.80 -39.88 -12.13
C GLY A 2 135.48 -41.22 -11.82
N LEU A 3 135.56 -42.12 -12.80
CA LEU A 3 136.17 -43.45 -12.69
C LEU A 3 137.70 -43.25 -12.67
N LYS A 4 138.36 -43.58 -11.55
CA LYS A 4 139.82 -43.51 -11.42
C LYS A 4 140.43 -44.90 -11.56
N GLY A 5 141.52 -45.04 -12.32
CA GLY A 5 142.26 -46.30 -12.46
C GLY A 5 142.07 -47.07 -13.78
N TYR A 6 141.57 -46.43 -14.84
CA TYR A 6 141.51 -46.99 -16.20
C TYR A 6 142.62 -46.42 -17.08
N GLN A 7 142.99 -47.14 -18.15
CA GLN A 7 143.88 -46.65 -19.20
C GLN A 7 143.29 -46.94 -20.58
N MET A 8 143.47 -45.99 -21.51
CA MET A 8 143.02 -46.11 -22.90
C MET A 8 144.18 -46.57 -23.78
N GLY A 9 144.04 -47.72 -24.43
CA GLY A 9 144.92 -48.15 -25.53
C GLY A 9 144.40 -47.69 -26.89
N LYS A 10 145.18 -47.92 -27.96
CA LYS A 10 144.79 -47.58 -29.34
C LYS A 10 143.47 -48.24 -29.79
N THR A 11 143.15 -49.43 -29.28
CA THR A 11 141.96 -50.22 -29.67
C THR A 11 141.17 -50.82 -28.50
N LYS A 12 141.64 -50.74 -27.24
CA LYS A 12 140.99 -51.35 -26.07
C LYS A 12 141.11 -50.46 -24.83
N VAL A 13 140.18 -50.62 -23.88
CA VAL A 13 140.20 -49.97 -22.57
C VAL A 13 140.65 -50.98 -21.52
N PHE A 14 141.68 -50.64 -20.75
CA PHE A 14 142.22 -51.47 -19.68
C PHE A 14 141.68 -50.99 -18.34
N LEU A 15 141.09 -51.91 -17.58
CA LEU A 15 140.45 -51.64 -16.30
C LEU A 15 141.16 -52.39 -15.19
N ARG A 16 141.35 -51.74 -14.03
CA ARG A 16 141.78 -52.42 -12.80
C ARG A 16 140.67 -53.33 -12.28
N ALA A 17 141.06 -54.37 -11.55
CA ALA A 17 140.11 -55.29 -10.90
C ALA A 17 139.07 -54.51 -10.08
N GLY A 18 137.79 -54.89 -10.21
CA GLY A 18 136.65 -54.23 -9.55
C GLY A 18 135.99 -53.08 -10.32
N GLN A 19 136.66 -52.46 -11.30
CA GLN A 19 136.07 -51.33 -12.04
C GLN A 19 134.93 -51.74 -12.99
N MET A 20 134.98 -52.94 -13.57
CA MET A 20 133.86 -53.48 -14.34
C MET A 20 132.60 -53.63 -13.48
N ALA A 21 132.75 -54.11 -12.23
CA ALA A 21 131.64 -54.21 -11.29
C ALA A 21 131.07 -52.83 -10.90
N GLU A 22 131.91 -51.80 -10.77
CA GLU A 22 131.45 -50.43 -10.53
C GLU A 22 130.65 -49.87 -11.71
N LEU A 23 131.08 -50.14 -12.96
CA LEU A 23 130.34 -49.75 -14.16
C LEU A 23 128.99 -50.48 -14.26
N ASP A 24 128.96 -51.78 -13.95
CA ASP A 24 127.72 -52.56 -13.93
C ASP A 24 126.76 -52.10 -12.82
N ALA A 25 127.28 -51.74 -11.64
CA ALA A 25 126.48 -51.14 -10.57
C ALA A 25 125.86 -49.80 -10.98
N ARG A 26 126.63 -48.91 -11.64
CA ARG A 26 126.10 -47.65 -12.19
C ARG A 26 125.07 -47.88 -13.28
N ARG A 27 125.29 -48.86 -14.17
CA ARG A 27 124.31 -49.25 -15.20
C ARG A 27 123.00 -49.72 -14.55
N ALA A 28 123.09 -50.55 -13.50
CA ALA A 28 121.93 -51.00 -12.74
C ALA A 28 121.20 -49.85 -12.03
N GLU A 29 121.95 -48.88 -11.47
CA GLU A 29 121.37 -47.69 -10.83
C GLU A 29 120.58 -46.83 -11.83
N VAL A 30 121.14 -46.53 -13.01
CA VAL A 30 120.45 -45.75 -14.05
C VAL A 30 119.17 -46.45 -14.51
N LEU A 31 119.23 -47.76 -14.77
CA LEU A 31 118.06 -48.55 -15.15
C LEU A 31 117.02 -48.59 -14.01
N GLY A 32 117.47 -48.74 -12.76
CA GLY A 32 116.61 -48.71 -11.58
C GLY A 32 115.93 -47.35 -11.37
N ASN A 33 116.65 -46.25 -11.59
CA ASN A 33 116.10 -44.90 -11.48
C ASN A 33 115.08 -44.60 -12.59
N ALA A 34 115.35 -45.02 -13.83
CA ALA A 34 114.38 -44.92 -14.93
C ALA A 34 113.11 -45.74 -14.63
N ALA A 35 113.26 -46.97 -14.13
CA ALA A 35 112.14 -47.81 -13.71
C ALA A 35 111.32 -47.16 -12.58
N LYS A 36 111.97 -46.56 -11.57
CA LYS A 36 111.30 -45.83 -10.49
C LYS A 36 110.43 -44.68 -11.01
N ILE A 37 110.92 -43.91 -11.99
CA ILE A 37 110.16 -42.80 -12.60
C ILE A 37 108.91 -43.33 -13.29
N ILE A 38 109.05 -44.37 -14.13
CA ILE A 38 107.94 -44.98 -14.85
C ILE A 38 106.91 -45.55 -13.84
N GLN A 39 107.37 -46.32 -12.85
CA GLN A 39 106.50 -46.90 -11.82
C GLN A 39 105.76 -45.83 -11.02
N ARG A 40 106.43 -44.73 -10.64
CA ARG A 40 105.81 -43.59 -9.95
C ARG A 40 104.70 -42.97 -10.81
N GLN A 41 104.96 -42.74 -12.10
CA GLN A 41 103.97 -42.15 -13.00
C GLN A 41 102.77 -43.08 -13.20
N THR A 42 103.02 -44.38 -13.38
CA THR A 42 101.96 -45.40 -13.52
C THR A 42 101.11 -45.50 -12.27
N ARG A 43 101.71 -45.54 -11.06
CA ARG A 43 100.97 -45.56 -9.79
C ARG A 43 100.10 -44.32 -9.63
N THR A 44 100.63 -43.15 -9.97
CA THR A 44 99.89 -41.87 -9.91
C THR A 44 98.72 -41.88 -10.90
N TYR A 45 98.93 -42.39 -12.11
CA TYR A 45 97.88 -42.51 -13.13
C TYR A 45 96.75 -43.44 -12.68
N ILE A 46 97.08 -44.62 -12.13
CA ILE A 46 96.09 -45.58 -11.62
C ILE A 46 95.27 -44.94 -10.49
N ALA A 47 95.91 -44.37 -9.47
CA ALA A 47 95.23 -43.75 -8.34
C ALA A 47 94.33 -42.57 -8.79
N ARG A 48 94.79 -41.72 -9.71
CA ARG A 48 93.99 -40.62 -10.26
C ARG A 48 92.77 -41.14 -11.02
N ARG A 49 92.94 -42.21 -11.81
CA ARG A 49 91.85 -42.83 -12.58
C ARG A 49 90.78 -43.40 -11.65
N GLU A 50 91.18 -44.11 -10.59
CA GLU A 50 90.29 -44.65 -9.57
C GLU A 50 89.54 -43.55 -8.81
N PHE A 51 90.25 -42.50 -8.38
CA PHE A 51 89.64 -41.34 -7.73
C PHE A 51 88.59 -40.66 -8.62
N ILE A 52 88.91 -40.42 -9.90
CA ILE A 52 87.97 -39.80 -10.85
C ILE A 52 86.76 -40.71 -11.06
N ALA A 53 86.95 -42.03 -11.15
CA ALA A 53 85.85 -42.98 -11.29
C ALA A 53 84.91 -42.96 -10.07
N MET A 54 85.46 -43.02 -8.86
CA MET A 54 84.69 -42.90 -7.61
C MET A 54 83.96 -41.56 -7.52
N ARG A 55 84.64 -40.44 -7.81
CA ARG A 55 84.02 -39.11 -7.80
C ARG A 55 82.87 -39.00 -8.79
N LYS A 56 83.02 -39.53 -10.02
CA LYS A 56 81.94 -39.57 -11.01
C LYS A 56 80.75 -40.38 -10.52
N ALA A 57 80.97 -41.54 -9.91
CA ALA A 57 79.91 -42.36 -9.33
C ALA A 57 79.18 -41.64 -8.18
N ALA A 58 79.93 -41.02 -7.27
CA ALA A 58 79.38 -40.24 -6.17
C ALA A 58 78.52 -39.07 -6.66
N ILE A 59 78.99 -38.31 -7.66
CA ILE A 59 78.22 -37.21 -8.25
C ILE A 59 76.92 -37.74 -8.86
N LYS A 60 76.94 -38.86 -9.60
CA LYS A 60 75.73 -39.47 -10.17
C LYS A 60 74.71 -39.88 -9.09
N LEU A 61 75.17 -40.43 -7.97
CA LEU A 61 74.29 -40.79 -6.87
C LEU A 61 73.70 -39.55 -6.20
N GLN A 62 74.53 -38.54 -5.92
CA GLN A 62 74.10 -37.30 -5.30
C GLN A 62 73.11 -36.52 -6.17
N THR A 63 73.31 -36.47 -7.50
CA THR A 63 72.36 -35.79 -8.42
C THR A 63 71.03 -36.53 -8.45
N ARG A 64 71.03 -37.87 -8.49
CA ARG A 64 69.80 -38.67 -8.41
C ARG A 64 69.07 -38.45 -7.08
N TRP A 65 69.80 -38.37 -5.97
CA TRP A 65 69.22 -38.11 -4.65
C TRP A 65 68.60 -36.72 -4.56
N ARG A 66 69.33 -35.66 -4.96
CA ARG A 66 68.81 -34.29 -5.01
C ARG A 66 67.54 -34.20 -5.87
N GLY A 67 67.51 -34.88 -7.02
CA GLY A 67 66.33 -34.96 -7.87
C GLY A 67 65.15 -35.74 -7.24
N LYS A 68 65.42 -36.81 -6.46
CA LYS A 68 64.37 -37.52 -5.71
C LYS A 68 63.78 -36.64 -4.61
N LEU A 69 64.62 -35.95 -3.84
CA LEU A 69 64.19 -35.05 -2.78
C LEU A 69 63.32 -33.91 -3.34
N ALA A 70 63.76 -33.26 -4.43
CA ALA A 70 62.98 -32.20 -5.07
C ALA A 70 61.58 -32.67 -5.52
N ARG A 71 61.47 -33.89 -6.06
CA ARG A 71 60.18 -34.47 -6.45
C ARG A 71 59.26 -34.74 -5.26
N ILE A 72 59.81 -35.24 -4.14
CA ILE A 72 59.04 -35.47 -2.91
C ILE A 72 58.48 -34.13 -2.39
N LEU A 73 59.33 -33.10 -2.30
CA LEU A 73 58.93 -31.77 -1.83
C LEU A 73 57.86 -31.15 -2.74
N PHE A 74 58.03 -31.25 -4.06
CA PHE A 74 57.05 -30.75 -5.02
C PHE A 74 55.70 -31.47 -4.89
N GLU A 75 55.72 -32.79 -4.72
CA GLU A 75 54.50 -33.56 -4.57
C GLU A 75 53.77 -33.23 -3.27
N GLN A 76 54.49 -32.98 -2.18
CA GLN A 76 53.93 -32.47 -0.94
C GLN A 76 53.26 -31.11 -1.14
N MET A 77 53.96 -30.13 -1.72
CA MET A 77 53.39 -28.80 -2.01
C MET A 77 52.14 -28.90 -2.90
N ARG A 78 52.15 -29.79 -3.90
CA ARG A 78 51.00 -30.02 -4.78
C ARG A 78 49.80 -30.58 -4.03
N ARG A 79 50.02 -31.53 -3.11
CA ARG A 79 48.96 -32.10 -2.26
C ARG A 79 48.40 -31.07 -1.29
N GLU A 80 49.26 -30.28 -0.64
CA GLU A 80 48.85 -29.21 0.27
C GLU A 80 48.02 -28.15 -0.46
N ALA A 81 48.46 -27.69 -1.63
CA ALA A 81 47.71 -26.75 -2.46
C ALA A 81 46.35 -27.31 -2.89
N ALA A 82 46.29 -28.59 -3.28
CA ALA A 82 45.03 -29.26 -3.63
C ALA A 82 44.09 -29.34 -2.41
N ALA A 83 44.60 -29.69 -1.23
CA ALA A 83 43.82 -29.75 0.00
C ALA A 83 43.23 -28.37 0.35
N VAL A 84 44.03 -27.30 0.29
CA VAL A 84 43.56 -25.92 0.52
C VAL A 84 42.48 -25.53 -0.51
N ASN A 85 42.63 -25.92 -1.79
CA ASN A 85 41.63 -25.67 -2.82
C ASN A 85 40.31 -26.41 -2.58
N ILE A 86 40.37 -27.66 -2.11
CA ILE A 86 39.16 -28.42 -1.77
C ILE A 86 38.49 -27.80 -0.54
N GLN A 87 39.27 -27.54 0.52
CA GLN A 87 38.77 -26.96 1.76
C GLN A 87 38.13 -25.58 1.54
N LYS A 88 38.78 -24.68 0.78
CA LYS A 88 38.23 -23.34 0.53
C LYS A 88 36.91 -23.40 -0.25
N ASN A 89 36.81 -24.29 -1.24
CA ASN A 89 35.61 -24.46 -2.04
C ASN A 89 34.48 -25.09 -1.23
N PHE A 90 34.78 -26.06 -0.37
CA PHE A 90 33.83 -26.65 0.54
C PHE A 90 33.27 -25.64 1.55
N ARG A 91 34.15 -24.86 2.21
CA ARG A 91 33.72 -23.78 3.13
C ARG A 91 32.82 -22.75 2.43
N ARG A 92 33.16 -22.37 1.20
CA ARG A 92 32.32 -21.51 0.36
C ARG A 92 30.96 -22.14 0.08
N TYR A 93 30.93 -23.41 -0.30
CA TYR A 93 29.69 -24.15 -0.59
C TYR A 93 28.77 -24.17 0.63
N VAL A 94 29.28 -24.60 1.79
CA VAL A 94 28.50 -24.66 3.04
C VAL A 94 27.91 -23.29 3.40
N SER A 95 28.74 -22.25 3.37
CA SER A 95 28.30 -20.88 3.69
C SER A 95 27.24 -20.38 2.70
N ARG A 96 27.42 -20.65 1.40
CA ARG A 96 26.47 -20.25 0.36
C ARG A 96 25.14 -20.99 0.50
N THR A 97 25.17 -22.29 0.76
CA THR A 97 23.97 -23.10 0.94
C THR A 97 23.17 -22.65 2.16
N SER A 98 23.84 -22.41 3.29
CA SER A 98 23.20 -21.86 4.49
C SER A 98 22.56 -20.50 4.20
N TYR A 99 23.28 -19.58 3.57
CA TYR A 99 22.75 -18.25 3.23
C TYR A 99 21.54 -18.31 2.29
N LEU A 100 21.61 -19.14 1.24
CA LEU A 100 20.51 -19.28 0.29
C LEU A 100 19.26 -19.90 0.93
N SER A 101 19.44 -20.87 1.83
CA SER A 101 18.34 -21.45 2.60
C SER A 101 17.65 -20.39 3.45
N THR A 102 18.40 -19.65 4.28
CA THR A 102 17.84 -18.57 5.11
C THR A 102 17.19 -17.48 4.27
N LYS A 103 17.82 -17.07 3.16
CA LYS A 103 17.26 -16.09 2.23
C LYS A 103 15.93 -16.58 1.65
N SER A 104 15.85 -17.84 1.21
CA SER A 104 14.61 -18.40 0.67
C SER A 104 13.49 -18.39 1.71
N SER A 105 13.78 -18.83 2.95
CA SER A 105 12.81 -18.78 4.05
C SER A 105 12.35 -17.36 4.36
N ALA A 106 13.28 -16.39 4.42
CA ALA A 106 12.96 -15.00 4.67
C ALA A 106 12.07 -14.40 3.57
N VAL A 107 12.36 -14.68 2.30
CA VAL A 107 11.54 -14.20 1.17
C VAL A 107 10.14 -14.80 1.24
N THR A 108 10.00 -16.10 1.51
CA THR A 108 8.69 -16.76 1.66
C THR A 108 7.87 -16.17 2.81
N LEU A 109 8.52 -15.87 3.95
CA LEU A 109 7.84 -15.22 5.08
C LEU A 109 7.42 -13.79 4.73
N GLN A 110 8.30 -13.01 4.10
CA GLN A 110 8.00 -11.62 3.71
C GLN A 110 6.86 -11.55 2.69
N THR A 111 6.83 -12.44 1.69
CA THR A 111 5.74 -12.48 0.72
C THR A 111 4.43 -12.87 1.40
N GLY A 112 4.45 -13.85 2.31
CA GLY A 112 3.29 -14.22 3.12
C GLY A 112 2.77 -13.08 3.99
N LEU A 113 3.65 -12.36 4.69
CA LEU A 113 3.30 -11.20 5.51
C LEU A 113 2.67 -10.08 4.68
N ARG A 114 3.27 -9.73 3.54
CA ARG A 114 2.72 -8.72 2.62
C ARG A 114 1.33 -9.12 2.13
N ALA A 115 1.14 -10.38 1.74
CA ALA A 115 -0.16 -10.90 1.32
C ALA A 115 -1.20 -10.84 2.45
N MET A 116 -0.82 -11.20 3.68
CA MET A 116 -1.70 -11.13 4.85
C MET A 116 -2.16 -9.71 5.15
N VAL A 117 -1.27 -8.72 5.08
CA VAL A 117 -1.62 -7.30 5.26
C VAL A 117 -2.63 -6.87 4.21
N SER A 118 -2.35 -7.12 2.92
CA SER A 118 -3.26 -6.78 1.83
C SER A 118 -4.63 -7.45 1.96
N HIS A 119 -4.67 -8.74 2.34
CA HIS A 119 -5.92 -9.46 2.57
C HIS A 119 -6.70 -8.94 3.78
N LYS A 120 -6.02 -8.50 4.84
CA LYS A 120 -6.67 -7.89 6.02
C LYS A 120 -7.33 -6.57 5.65
N GLU A 121 -6.61 -5.69 4.94
CA GLU A 121 -7.17 -4.43 4.44
C GLU A 121 -8.35 -4.66 3.49
N PHE A 122 -8.23 -5.60 2.55
CA PHE A 122 -9.31 -5.94 1.63
C PHE A 122 -10.56 -6.43 2.37
N ARG A 123 -10.40 -7.36 3.33
CA ARG A 123 -11.52 -7.84 4.15
C ARG A 123 -12.17 -6.72 4.94
N PHE A 124 -11.37 -5.84 5.54
CA PHE A 124 -11.86 -4.67 6.27
C PHE A 124 -12.68 -3.73 5.38
N ARG A 125 -12.20 -3.43 4.17
CA ARG A 125 -12.95 -2.62 3.18
C ARG A 125 -14.27 -3.28 2.79
N LYS A 126 -14.26 -4.60 2.55
CA LYS A 126 -15.47 -5.37 2.20
C LYS A 126 -16.49 -5.36 3.34
N GLN A 127 -16.05 -5.57 4.58
CA GLN A 127 -16.89 -5.51 5.77
C GLN A 127 -17.46 -4.10 5.98
N THR A 128 -16.63 -3.06 5.82
CA THR A 128 -17.05 -1.66 5.92
C THR A 128 -18.13 -1.34 4.89
N LYS A 129 -17.94 -1.74 3.63
CA LYS A 129 -18.94 -1.54 2.58
C LYS A 129 -20.26 -2.25 2.90
N ALA A 130 -20.21 -3.49 3.37
CA ALA A 130 -21.41 -4.23 3.78
C ALA A 130 -22.12 -3.54 4.96
N ALA A 131 -21.37 -3.09 5.97
CA ALA A 131 -21.91 -2.36 7.10
C ALA A 131 -22.60 -1.06 6.66
N ILE A 132 -21.99 -0.29 5.76
CA ILE A 132 -22.57 0.93 5.19
C ILE A 132 -23.90 0.61 4.47
N CYS A 133 -23.96 -0.45 3.66
CA CYS A 133 -25.19 -0.85 2.98
C CYS A 133 -26.31 -1.21 3.99
N ILE A 134 -26.00 -1.98 5.03
CA ILE A 134 -26.96 -2.35 6.07
C ILE A 134 -27.44 -1.10 6.82
N GLN A 135 -26.53 -0.21 7.22
CA GLN A 135 -26.86 1.02 7.91
C GLN A 135 -27.73 1.95 7.06
N ALA A 136 -27.42 2.10 5.78
CA ALA A 136 -28.20 2.89 4.85
C ALA A 136 -29.62 2.34 4.69
N HIS A 137 -29.76 1.02 4.55
CA HIS A 137 -31.05 0.36 4.43
C HIS A 137 -31.88 0.52 5.72
N PHE A 138 -31.26 0.34 6.89
CA PHE A 138 -31.92 0.55 8.17
C PHE A 138 -32.40 2.00 8.35
N ARG A 139 -31.54 2.99 8.05
CA ARG A 139 -31.90 4.42 8.13
C ARG A 139 -33.08 4.72 7.20
N CYS A 140 -33.03 4.24 5.95
CA CYS A 140 -34.12 4.40 5.00
C CYS A 140 -35.42 3.75 5.50
N HIS A 141 -35.37 2.51 5.98
CA HIS A 141 -36.53 1.80 6.51
C HIS A 141 -37.14 2.52 7.72
N ARG A 142 -36.31 3.08 8.61
CA ARG A 142 -36.78 3.84 9.79
C ARG A 142 -37.59 5.06 9.36
N GLU A 143 -37.05 5.89 8.47
CA GLU A 143 -37.74 7.10 7.98
C GLU A 143 -39.00 6.74 7.20
N TYR A 144 -38.94 5.72 6.35
CA TYR A 144 -40.09 5.24 5.59
C TYR A 144 -41.22 4.72 6.51
N SER A 145 -40.87 3.94 7.53
CA SER A 145 -41.84 3.44 8.51
C SER A 145 -42.51 4.58 9.28
N TYR A 146 -41.74 5.58 9.71
CA TYR A 146 -42.26 6.78 10.37
C TYR A 146 -43.22 7.55 9.46
N TYR A 147 -42.84 7.79 8.21
CA TYR A 147 -43.69 8.43 7.22
C TYR A 147 -45.00 7.66 6.99
N GLN A 148 -44.93 6.33 6.84
CA GLN A 148 -46.14 5.50 6.69
C GLN A 148 -47.06 5.59 7.90
N HIS A 149 -46.51 5.62 9.12
CA HIS A 149 -47.31 5.78 10.34
C HIS A 149 -47.97 7.15 10.40
N LEU A 150 -47.24 8.21 10.06
CA LEU A 150 -47.77 9.57 9.99
C LEU A 150 -48.89 9.69 8.95
N GLN A 151 -48.71 9.09 7.77
CA GLN A 151 -49.73 9.09 6.71
C GLN A 151 -51.00 8.35 7.15
N LYS A 152 -50.88 7.18 7.79
CA LYS A 152 -52.02 6.44 8.35
C LYS A 152 -52.73 7.25 9.43
N ALA A 153 -51.98 7.84 10.37
CA ALA A 153 -52.54 8.67 11.43
C ALA A 153 -53.28 9.89 10.87
N ALA A 154 -52.70 10.57 9.88
CA ALA A 154 -53.31 11.71 9.20
C ALA A 154 -54.61 11.30 8.50
N LEU A 155 -54.61 10.19 7.76
CA LEU A 155 -55.80 9.69 7.05
C LEU A 155 -56.92 9.31 8.02
N ILE A 156 -56.61 8.61 9.12
CA ILE A 156 -57.58 8.27 10.18
C ILE A 156 -58.15 9.54 10.80
N THR A 157 -57.31 10.51 11.13
CA THR A 157 -57.72 11.79 11.73
C THR A 157 -58.62 12.58 10.79
N GLN A 158 -58.25 12.69 9.51
CA GLN A 158 -59.05 13.37 8.49
C GLN A 158 -60.39 12.68 8.26
N CYS A 159 -60.43 11.35 8.16
CA CYS A 159 -61.67 10.59 8.03
C CYS A 159 -62.57 10.75 9.27
N GLY A 160 -61.99 10.72 10.47
CA GLY A 160 -62.69 10.99 11.72
C GLY A 160 -63.27 12.40 11.76
N TRP A 161 -62.53 13.41 11.29
CA TRP A 161 -62.99 14.79 11.20
C TRP A 161 -64.14 14.94 10.20
N ARG A 162 -64.01 14.42 8.97
CA ARG A 162 -65.08 14.42 7.95
C ARG A 162 -66.36 13.78 8.50
N ARG A 163 -66.24 12.63 9.18
CA ARG A 163 -67.38 11.96 9.85
C ARG A 163 -68.00 12.84 10.93
N ARG A 164 -67.18 13.51 11.77
CA ARG A 164 -67.65 14.41 12.83
C ARG A 164 -68.43 15.60 12.26
N VAL A 165 -67.92 16.22 11.19
CA VAL A 165 -68.58 17.32 10.48
C VAL A 165 -69.92 16.86 9.92
N ALA A 166 -69.96 15.75 9.18
CA ALA A 166 -71.21 15.20 8.62
C ALA A 166 -72.24 14.87 9.72
N ARG A 167 -71.82 14.30 10.86
CA ARG A 167 -72.70 14.05 12.01
C ARG A 167 -73.20 15.34 12.68
N ARG A 168 -72.43 16.43 12.64
CA ARG A 168 -72.85 17.74 13.14
C ARG A 168 -73.92 18.33 12.22
N GLU A 169 -73.70 18.32 10.92
CA GLU A 169 -74.67 18.79 9.92
C GLU A 169 -75.98 17.98 9.96
N LEU A 170 -75.90 16.65 10.05
CA LEU A 170 -77.08 15.81 10.22
C LEU A 170 -77.87 16.15 11.49
N ARG A 171 -77.18 16.46 12.59
CA ARG A 171 -77.85 16.87 13.84
C ARG A 171 -78.57 18.21 13.67
N LYS A 172 -77.94 19.20 13.02
CA LYS A 172 -78.61 20.47 12.70
C LYS A 172 -79.87 20.26 11.85
N LEU A 173 -79.77 19.48 10.77
CA LEU A 173 -80.91 19.16 9.91
C LEU A 173 -82.02 18.42 10.66
N LYS A 174 -81.67 17.49 11.56
CA LYS A 174 -82.65 16.80 12.42
C LYS A 174 -83.35 17.76 13.40
N MET A 175 -82.62 18.71 13.97
CA MET A 175 -83.21 19.72 14.86
C MET A 175 -84.16 20.63 14.09
N ALA A 176 -83.73 21.16 12.93
CA ALA A 176 -84.57 21.97 12.06
C ALA A 176 -85.83 21.20 11.60
N ALA A 177 -85.71 19.90 11.28
CA ALA A 177 -86.86 19.07 10.92
C ALA A 177 -87.83 18.84 12.10
N ARG A 178 -87.33 18.76 13.33
CA ARG A 178 -88.18 18.69 14.54
C ARG A 178 -88.88 20.02 14.79
N GLU A 179 -88.19 21.15 14.62
CA GLU A 179 -88.77 22.49 14.73
C GLU A 179 -89.83 22.73 13.67
N THR A 180 -89.60 22.34 12.41
CA THR A 180 -90.62 22.44 11.36
C THR A 180 -91.80 21.50 11.61
N GLY A 181 -91.56 20.31 12.17
CA GLY A 181 -92.61 19.42 12.67
C GLY A 181 -93.45 20.09 13.78
N ALA A 182 -92.80 20.68 14.79
CA ALA A 182 -93.47 21.39 15.87
C ALA A 182 -94.24 22.63 15.36
N LEU A 183 -93.68 23.38 14.41
CA LEU A 183 -94.34 24.49 13.74
C LEU A 183 -95.55 24.04 12.92
N LYS A 184 -95.45 22.90 12.23
CA LYS A 184 -96.57 22.32 11.50
C LYS A 184 -97.68 21.88 12.44
N GLU A 185 -97.35 21.19 13.54
CA GLU A 185 -98.33 20.83 14.57
C GLU A 185 -98.98 22.06 15.21
N ALA A 186 -98.21 23.13 15.47
CA ALA A 186 -98.73 24.39 15.96
C ALA A 186 -99.64 25.08 14.93
N LYS A 187 -99.26 25.07 13.65
CA LYS A 187 -100.05 25.58 12.52
C LYS A 187 -101.36 24.81 12.40
N ASP A 188 -101.35 23.48 12.43
CA ASP A 188 -102.55 22.65 12.34
C ASP A 188 -103.49 22.89 13.53
N LYS A 189 -102.94 23.11 14.74
CA LYS A 189 -103.73 23.52 15.92
C LYS A 189 -104.33 24.92 15.75
N LEU A 190 -103.57 25.86 15.18
CA LEU A 190 -104.04 27.20 14.84
C LEU A 190 -105.11 27.17 13.76
N GLU A 191 -104.95 26.36 12.71
CA GLU A 191 -105.95 26.17 11.65
C GLU A 191 -107.23 25.60 12.21
N LYS A 192 -107.17 24.55 13.06
CA LYS A 192 -108.35 24.04 13.77
C LYS A 192 -109.02 25.11 14.64
N ARG A 193 -108.24 25.92 15.36
CA ARG A 193 -108.75 27.05 16.14
C ARG A 193 -109.40 28.12 15.25
N VAL A 194 -108.81 28.41 14.09
CA VAL A 194 -109.34 29.38 13.12
C VAL A 194 -110.61 28.86 12.46
N GLU A 195 -110.69 27.57 12.12
CA GLU A 195 -111.91 26.91 11.63
C GLU A 195 -113.01 26.95 12.69
N GLU A 196 -112.69 26.62 13.95
CA GLU A 196 -113.62 26.71 15.07
C GLU A 196 -114.11 28.15 15.29
N LEU A 197 -113.20 29.13 15.30
CA LEU A 197 -113.53 30.55 15.42
C LEU A 197 -114.32 31.06 14.21
N SER A 198 -114.02 30.58 13.01
CA SER A 198 -114.76 30.91 11.78
C SER A 198 -116.16 30.33 11.82
N TRP A 199 -116.31 29.11 12.36
CA TRP A 199 -117.61 28.49 12.64
C TRP A 199 -118.39 29.30 13.68
N ARG A 200 -117.74 29.71 14.79
CA ARG A 200 -118.34 30.59 15.80
C ARG A 200 -118.76 31.92 15.21
N LEU A 201 -117.93 32.54 14.37
CA LEU A 201 -118.23 33.81 13.71
C LEU A 201 -119.37 33.65 12.69
N GLN A 202 -119.41 32.58 11.91
CA GLN A 202 -120.50 32.26 10.99
C GLN A 202 -121.81 32.04 11.76
N PHE A 203 -121.75 31.32 12.88
CA PHE A 203 -122.88 31.11 13.78
C PHE A 203 -123.35 32.43 14.39
N GLU A 204 -122.43 33.28 14.89
CA GLU A 204 -122.73 34.61 15.42
C GLU A 204 -123.28 35.54 14.33
N LYS A 205 -122.75 35.52 13.10
CA LYS A 205 -123.31 36.28 11.96
C LYS A 205 -124.71 35.80 11.60
N ARG A 206 -124.99 34.49 11.71
CA ARG A 206 -126.32 33.92 11.47
C ARG A 206 -127.29 34.34 12.58
N LEU A 207 -126.83 34.37 13.82
CA LEU A 207 -127.55 34.97 14.96
C LEU A 207 -127.77 36.47 14.77
N ARG A 208 -126.77 37.23 14.30
CA ARG A 208 -126.90 38.66 14.00
C ARG A 208 -127.84 38.91 12.84
N LYS A 209 -127.86 38.06 11.82
CA LYS A 209 -128.82 38.14 10.72
C LYS A 209 -130.25 37.82 11.20
N GLN A 210 -130.41 36.83 12.08
CA GLN A 210 -131.67 36.58 12.77
C GLN A 210 -132.06 37.76 13.68
N LEU A 211 -131.09 38.41 14.32
CA LEU A 211 -131.29 39.61 15.12
C LEU A 211 -131.61 40.83 14.25
N GLU A 212 -131.02 40.97 13.06
CA GLU A 212 -131.28 42.02 12.08
C GLU A 212 -132.62 41.81 11.37
N GLU A 213 -133.03 40.56 11.10
CA GLU A 213 -134.36 40.21 10.62
C GLU A 213 -135.42 40.41 11.72
N ALA A 214 -135.11 40.06 12.97
CA ALA A 214 -135.92 40.40 14.13
C ALA A 214 -135.97 41.92 14.35
N ASN A 215 -134.86 42.64 14.16
CA ASN A 215 -134.79 44.09 14.25
C ASN A 215 -135.47 44.76 13.05
N ALA A 216 -135.46 44.20 11.85
CA ALA A 216 -136.21 44.71 10.70
C ALA A 216 -137.73 44.54 10.89
N ASN A 217 -138.14 43.50 11.62
CA ASN A 217 -139.52 43.33 12.08
C ASN A 217 -139.85 44.28 13.24
N ILE A 218 -138.91 44.53 14.16
CA ILE A 218 -139.05 45.49 15.28
C ILE A 218 -138.98 46.95 14.80
N VAL A 219 -138.26 47.27 13.71
CA VAL A 219 -138.14 48.62 13.13
C VAL A 219 -139.44 49.03 12.41
N LYS A 220 -140.21 48.09 11.85
CA LYS A 220 -141.59 48.35 11.39
C LYS A 220 -142.59 48.55 12.53
N GLU A 221 -142.29 48.09 13.74
CA GLU A 221 -143.12 48.27 14.94
C GLU A 221 -142.64 49.41 15.87
N ARG A 222 -141.50 50.07 15.59
CA ARG A 222 -140.89 51.08 16.47
C ARG A 222 -140.69 52.48 15.86
N GLU A 223 -141.38 52.84 14.78
CA GLU A 223 -141.59 54.27 14.41
C GLU A 223 -142.76 54.93 15.18
N ALA A 224 -143.44 54.17 16.06
CA ALA A 224 -144.48 54.66 16.97
C ALA A 224 -144.08 54.60 18.46
N ALA A 225 -142.83 54.91 18.84
CA ALA A 225 -142.51 55.29 20.22
C ALA A 225 -141.10 55.87 20.39
N ARG A 226 -141.05 57.21 20.54
CA ARG A 226 -140.25 57.99 21.52
C ARG A 226 -138.73 57.77 21.55
N LYS A 227 -137.93 58.80 21.23
CA LYS A 227 -137.50 59.93 22.11
C LYS A 227 -136.81 59.45 23.42
N ALA A 228 -135.56 59.93 23.59
CA ALA A 228 -134.59 59.79 24.71
C ALA A 228 -133.53 58.68 24.48
N ILE A 229 -132.26 59.00 24.11
CA ILE A 229 -131.13 59.41 25.00
C ILE A 229 -130.62 58.17 25.78
N GLU A 230 -129.35 57.76 25.87
CA GLU A 230 -128.02 58.35 25.68
C GLU A 230 -126.97 57.22 25.74
N GLU A 231 -125.77 57.49 25.20
CA GLU A 231 -124.41 57.13 25.71
C GLU A 231 -124.02 55.68 26.08
N ALA A 232 -122.76 55.26 26.07
CA ALA A 232 -121.47 55.62 25.48
C ALA A 232 -120.45 54.58 26.05
N PRO A 233 -119.25 54.43 25.46
CA PRO A 233 -118.27 53.33 25.66
C PRO A 233 -117.21 53.70 26.75
N PRO A 234 -115.89 53.40 26.66
CA PRO A 234 -115.05 52.17 26.61
C PRO A 234 -114.03 52.15 27.81
N VAL A 235 -112.69 52.06 27.56
CA VAL A 235 -111.49 52.27 28.44
C VAL A 235 -110.75 50.96 28.88
N ILE A 236 -109.54 50.54 28.42
CA ILE A 236 -108.13 51.05 28.26
C ILE A 236 -107.23 50.85 29.52
N LYS A 237 -105.98 50.31 29.30
CA LYS A 237 -104.63 50.64 29.91
C LYS A 237 -103.81 49.41 30.35
N GLU A 238 -102.46 49.32 30.38
CA GLU A 238 -101.28 49.93 29.72
C GLU A 238 -100.00 49.32 30.37
N THR A 239 -98.88 49.16 29.63
CA THR A 239 -97.43 49.24 30.04
C THR A 239 -96.75 48.13 30.91
N PRO A 240 -95.39 48.01 31.03
CA PRO A 240 -94.23 48.17 30.08
C PRO A 240 -92.98 47.20 30.28
N VAL A 241 -92.11 47.13 29.25
CA VAL A 241 -90.60 47.05 29.08
C VAL A 241 -89.58 46.62 30.18
N MET A 242 -88.60 45.72 29.86
CA MET A 242 -87.08 45.81 29.89
C MET A 242 -86.34 44.44 30.11
N VAL A 243 -85.53 43.89 29.17
CA VAL A 243 -84.06 43.99 28.87
C VAL A 243 -83.12 42.97 29.58
N GLU A 244 -82.23 42.38 28.77
CA GLU A 244 -81.26 41.27 28.91
C GLU A 244 -79.99 41.56 29.74
N ASP A 245 -79.36 40.52 30.32
CA ASP A 245 -78.12 39.84 29.82
C ASP A 245 -77.28 39.18 30.96
N THR A 246 -76.87 37.91 30.82
CA THR A 246 -76.01 37.20 31.81
C THR A 246 -75.22 36.00 31.23
N GLU A 247 -74.31 36.19 30.26
CA GLU A 247 -73.51 35.06 29.72
C GLU A 247 -71.98 35.30 29.57
N LYS A 248 -71.43 36.44 29.98
CA LYS A 248 -69.99 36.76 29.77
C LYS A 248 -69.00 36.26 30.84
N ILE A 249 -69.49 35.74 31.97
CA ILE A 249 -68.63 35.39 33.13
C ILE A 249 -68.09 33.95 33.08
N ASN A 250 -68.75 33.03 32.36
CA ASN A 250 -68.36 31.61 32.35
C ASN A 250 -67.35 31.23 31.27
N MET A 251 -67.07 32.10 30.29
CA MET A 251 -66.09 31.81 29.24
C MET A 251 -64.64 32.13 29.66
N LEU A 252 -64.43 33.10 30.55
CA LEU A 252 -63.09 33.52 30.99
C LEU A 252 -62.47 32.59 32.03
N THR A 253 -63.27 31.84 32.79
CA THR A 253 -62.78 30.87 33.78
C THR A 253 -62.20 29.61 33.15
N ALA A 254 -62.76 29.15 32.02
CA ALA A 254 -62.29 27.96 31.31
C ALA A 254 -60.97 28.20 30.54
N GLU A 255 -60.73 29.43 30.09
CA GLU A 255 -59.50 29.80 29.38
C GLU A 255 -58.28 29.84 30.32
N VAL A 256 -58.48 30.28 31.56
CA VAL A 256 -57.43 30.29 32.60
C VAL A 256 -57.01 28.87 33.01
N GLU A 257 -57.94 27.91 33.07
CA GLU A 257 -57.61 26.51 33.38
C GLU A 257 -56.87 25.82 32.23
N SER A 258 -57.24 26.11 30.97
CA SER A 258 -56.54 25.62 29.78
C SER A 258 -55.10 26.13 29.69
N LEU A 259 -54.88 27.42 29.99
CA LEU A 259 -53.55 28.03 29.98
C LEU A 259 -52.65 27.48 31.11
N LYS A 260 -53.20 27.19 32.30
CA LYS A 260 -52.46 26.53 33.39
C LYS A 260 -52.00 25.12 33.01
N ALA A 261 -52.83 24.35 32.31
CA ALA A 261 -52.47 23.01 31.87
C ALA A 261 -51.39 23.00 30.77
N GLN A 262 -51.38 24.02 29.90
CA GLN A 262 -50.32 24.19 28.89
C GLN A 262 -48.98 24.56 29.53
N LEU A 263 -48.99 25.49 30.48
CA LEU A 263 -47.80 25.91 31.23
C LEU A 263 -47.12 24.73 31.95
N GLU A 264 -47.90 23.87 32.60
CA GLU A 264 -47.34 22.74 33.36
C GLU A 264 -46.77 21.65 32.45
N LYS A 265 -47.40 21.43 31.28
CA LYS A 265 -46.87 20.51 30.26
C LYS A 265 -45.55 21.01 29.68
N GLU A 266 -45.46 22.32 29.40
CA GLU A 266 -44.25 22.95 28.87
C GLU A 266 -43.10 22.92 29.89
N ARG A 267 -43.43 23.14 31.17
CA ARG A 267 -42.49 23.01 32.29
C ARG A 267 -41.96 21.58 32.44
N GLN A 268 -42.81 20.56 32.28
CA GLN A 268 -42.39 19.16 32.32
C GLN A 268 -41.46 18.82 31.16
N THR A 269 -41.75 19.30 29.94
CA THR A 269 -40.87 19.08 28.79
C THR A 269 -39.51 19.77 28.95
N MET A 270 -39.49 20.98 29.51
CA MET A 270 -38.24 21.70 29.79
C MET A 270 -37.38 20.99 30.84
N GLU A 271 -37.99 20.39 31.86
CA GLU A 271 -37.28 19.63 32.90
C GLU A 271 -36.70 18.31 32.34
N ASP A 272 -37.45 17.61 31.48
CA ASP A 272 -36.97 16.38 30.83
C ASP A 272 -35.80 16.67 29.86
N GLU A 273 -35.89 17.77 29.10
CA GLU A 273 -34.78 18.25 28.27
C GLU A 273 -33.56 18.66 29.10
N ARG A 274 -33.77 19.30 30.26
CA ARG A 274 -32.69 19.70 31.17
C ARG A 274 -31.94 18.49 31.71
N LYS A 275 -32.65 17.43 32.10
CA LYS A 275 -32.04 16.16 32.53
C LYS A 275 -31.26 15.49 31.39
N ALA A 276 -31.83 15.44 30.19
CA ALA A 276 -31.14 14.88 29.02
C ALA A 276 -29.85 15.65 28.66
N ARG A 277 -29.82 16.98 28.84
CA ARG A 277 -28.62 17.81 28.65
C ARG A 277 -27.58 17.54 29.72
N ALA A 278 -27.96 17.42 31.00
CA ALA A 278 -27.03 17.07 32.07
C ALA A 278 -26.37 15.68 31.84
N ASP A 279 -27.15 14.68 31.43
CA ASP A 279 -26.63 13.34 31.12
C ASP A 279 -25.70 13.35 29.89
N ALA A 280 -25.93 14.24 28.93
CA ALA A 280 -25.05 14.43 27.79
C ALA A 280 -23.74 15.12 28.19
N GLU A 281 -23.80 16.08 29.12
CA GLU A 281 -22.63 16.81 29.63
C GLU A 281 -21.69 15.88 30.44
N VAL A 282 -22.25 15.01 31.29
CA VAL A 282 -21.48 13.98 32.01
C VAL A 282 -20.77 13.03 31.03
N ARG A 283 -21.49 12.53 30.01
CA ARG A 283 -20.89 11.66 28.98
C ARG A 283 -19.80 12.37 28.18
N ASN A 284 -19.96 13.65 27.87
CA ASN A 284 -18.93 14.44 27.20
C ASN A 284 -17.70 14.62 28.09
N SER A 285 -17.87 14.85 29.40
CA SER A 285 -16.76 14.93 30.36
C SER A 285 -15.99 13.60 30.46
N GLU A 286 -16.68 12.46 30.47
CA GLU A 286 -16.05 11.13 30.46
C GLU A 286 -15.29 10.84 29.17
N LEU A 287 -15.84 11.23 28.01
CA LEU A 287 -15.17 11.08 26.73
C LEU A 287 -13.92 11.97 26.64
N ALA A 288 -13.98 13.19 27.17
CA ALA A 288 -12.83 14.09 27.24
C ALA A 288 -11.69 13.49 28.08
N LYS A 289 -11.99 12.93 29.26
CA LYS A 289 -10.98 12.23 30.08
C LYS A 289 -10.34 11.03 29.36
N LYS A 290 -11.14 10.24 28.64
CA LYS A 290 -10.62 9.11 27.84
C LYS A 290 -9.72 9.57 26.69
N LEU A 291 -10.01 10.75 26.12
CA LEU A 291 -9.17 11.36 25.10
C LEU A 291 -7.82 11.77 25.70
N GLU A 292 -7.82 12.50 26.82
CA GLU A 292 -6.60 12.89 27.53
C GLU A 292 -5.74 11.69 27.93
N ASP A 293 -6.35 10.61 28.43
CA ASP A 293 -5.62 9.38 28.79
C ASP A 293 -5.06 8.65 27.57
N SER A 294 -5.69 8.80 26.41
CA SER A 294 -5.17 8.25 25.15
C SER A 294 -4.01 9.10 24.62
N ASP A 295 -4.10 10.42 24.73
CA ASP A 295 -3.02 11.34 24.35
C ASP A 295 -1.78 11.14 25.22
N ARG A 296 -1.93 10.99 26.54
CA ARG A 296 -0.81 10.63 27.44
C ARG A 296 -0.12 9.32 27.05
N LYS A 297 -0.87 8.33 26.54
CA LYS A 297 -0.30 7.07 26.05
C LYS A 297 0.43 7.26 24.73
N LEU A 298 -0.07 8.14 23.85
CA LEU A 298 0.64 8.50 22.62
C LEU A 298 1.97 9.17 22.94
N ASP A 299 2.01 10.10 23.89
CA ASP A 299 3.25 10.74 24.34
C ASP A 299 4.26 9.71 24.90
N GLN A 300 3.79 8.77 25.75
CA GLN A 300 4.65 7.70 26.27
C GLN A 300 5.22 6.79 25.17
N LEU A 301 4.41 6.48 24.15
CA LEU A 301 4.85 5.69 23.01
C LEU A 301 5.84 6.48 22.15
N GLN A 302 5.61 7.77 21.92
CA GLN A 302 6.51 8.65 21.19
C GLN A 302 7.88 8.75 21.87
N ASP A 303 7.91 8.95 23.18
CA ASP A 303 9.15 8.93 23.98
C ASP A 303 9.88 7.58 23.87
N SER A 304 9.13 6.47 23.85
CA SER A 304 9.72 5.14 23.71
C SER A 304 10.37 4.93 22.34
N VAL A 305 9.75 5.44 21.28
CA VAL A 305 10.28 5.40 19.92
C VAL A 305 11.53 6.27 19.83
N GLN A 306 11.50 7.49 20.34
CA GLN A 306 12.66 8.38 20.35
C GLN A 306 13.86 7.75 21.08
N ARG A 307 13.64 7.15 22.26
CA ARG A 307 14.71 6.43 22.99
C ARG A 307 15.26 5.23 22.21
N LEU A 308 14.43 4.54 21.42
CA LEU A 308 14.89 3.44 20.58
C LEU A 308 15.68 3.94 19.37
N GLU A 309 15.28 5.06 18.78
CA GLU A 309 16.01 5.72 17.69
C GLU A 309 17.40 6.20 18.16
N GLU A 310 17.49 6.83 19.33
CA GLU A 310 18.76 7.22 19.94
C GLU A 310 19.67 6.02 20.20
N LYS A 311 19.12 4.92 20.74
CA LYS A 311 19.88 3.66 20.93
C LYS A 311 20.37 3.10 19.60
N LEU A 312 19.52 3.12 18.57
CA LEU A 312 19.89 2.64 17.23
C LEU A 312 21.06 3.47 16.69
N SER A 313 20.96 4.79 16.75
CA SER A 313 22.01 5.72 16.31
C SER A 313 23.32 5.50 17.06
N ASN A 314 23.27 5.35 18.39
CA ASN A 314 24.46 5.04 19.20
C ASN A 314 25.09 3.71 18.77
N THR A 315 24.31 2.63 18.63
CA THR A 315 24.85 1.33 18.18
C THR A 315 25.39 1.35 16.76
N GLU A 316 24.84 2.20 15.88
CA GLU A 316 25.34 2.42 14.53
C GLU A 316 26.70 3.13 14.57
N SER A 317 26.83 4.15 15.42
CA SER A 317 28.11 4.86 15.63
C SER A 317 29.18 3.95 16.24
N GLU A 318 28.84 3.12 17.23
CA GLU A 318 29.75 2.12 17.81
C GLU A 318 30.20 1.10 16.76
N ASN A 319 29.28 0.61 15.92
CA ASN A 319 29.62 -0.25 14.80
C ASN A 319 30.58 0.42 13.81
N GLN A 320 30.41 1.72 13.57
CA GLN A 320 31.26 2.49 12.69
C GLN A 320 32.68 2.65 13.27
N VAL A 321 32.79 2.93 14.57
CA VAL A 321 34.08 3.00 15.28
C VAL A 321 34.77 1.65 15.31
N LEU A 322 34.06 0.56 15.61
CA LEU A 322 34.62 -0.80 15.58
C LEU A 322 35.12 -1.18 14.18
N ARG A 323 34.40 -0.79 13.13
CA ARG A 323 34.88 -0.94 11.74
C ARG A 323 36.14 -0.12 11.47
N GLN A 324 36.26 1.07 12.04
CA GLN A 324 37.43 1.93 11.88
C GLN A 324 38.64 1.44 12.69
N GLN A 325 38.42 0.91 13.90
CA GLN A 325 39.45 0.24 14.71
C GLN A 325 39.98 -1.03 14.03
N ALA A 326 39.09 -1.83 13.42
CA ALA A 326 39.49 -2.99 12.61
C ALA A 326 40.35 -2.61 11.38
N LEU A 327 40.20 -1.38 10.87
CA LEU A 327 41.02 -0.87 9.76
C LEU A 327 42.39 -0.33 10.21
N THR A 328 42.51 0.13 11.46
CA THR A 328 43.73 0.75 12.01
C THR A 328 44.64 -0.22 12.77
N MET A 329 44.10 -1.34 13.27
CA MET A 329 44.87 -2.42 13.92
C MET A 329 45.62 -3.33 12.94
N SER A 330 46.32 -2.76 11.95
CA SER A 330 47.26 -3.51 11.12
C SER A 330 48.54 -2.72 10.87
N PRO A 331 49.62 -3.08 11.60
CA PRO A 331 50.96 -2.99 11.04
C PRO A 331 51.61 -4.38 10.96
N THR A 332 52.29 -4.60 9.83
CA THR A 332 53.30 -5.63 9.50
C THR A 332 52.81 -7.02 9.06
N GLY A 333 53.01 -7.33 7.76
CA GLY A 333 53.12 -8.74 7.33
C GLY A 333 52.85 -9.17 5.88
N LYS A 334 53.13 -8.37 4.84
CA LYS A 334 53.30 -8.80 3.40
C LYS A 334 52.12 -9.55 2.70
N PRO A 335 52.10 -9.57 1.35
CA PRO A 335 50.85 -9.47 0.59
C PRO A 335 50.32 -10.83 0.13
N ILE A 336 49.01 -11.06 0.29
CA ILE A 336 48.28 -12.06 -0.49
C ILE A 336 47.01 -11.42 -1.07
N SER A 337 47.09 -11.28 -2.38
CA SER A 337 46.03 -11.07 -3.36
C SER A 337 44.73 -11.83 -3.04
N GLY A 338 43.59 -11.18 -3.31
CA GLY A 338 42.33 -11.90 -3.57
C GLY A 338 41.11 -11.38 -2.83
N ARG A 339 40.70 -10.15 -3.12
CA ARG A 339 39.29 -9.74 -2.97
C ARG A 339 38.47 -10.31 -4.13
N PRO A 340 37.15 -10.52 -3.96
CA PRO A 340 36.27 -9.50 -4.53
C PRO A 340 35.24 -8.97 -3.53
N LYS A 341 35.11 -7.65 -3.55
CA LYS A 341 34.06 -6.85 -2.92
C LYS A 341 32.77 -7.13 -3.68
N ALA A 342 31.70 -7.40 -2.95
CA ALA A 342 30.36 -7.06 -3.40
C ALA A 342 30.28 -5.53 -3.56
N VAL A 343 29.61 -5.08 -4.62
CA VAL A 343 29.08 -3.72 -4.72
C VAL A 343 27.57 -3.87 -4.80
N PHE A 344 26.92 -3.54 -3.69
CA PHE A 344 25.55 -3.04 -3.69
C PHE A 344 25.68 -1.53 -3.50
N LEU A 345 25.20 -0.78 -4.48
CA LEU A 345 24.86 0.63 -4.34
C LEU A 345 23.40 0.76 -4.79
N GLN A 346 22.62 1.35 -3.87
CA GLN A 346 21.43 2.17 -4.09
C GLN A 346 20.20 1.55 -4.73
N SER A 347 19.21 1.30 -3.87
CA SER A 347 17.80 1.43 -4.19
C SER A 347 17.35 2.92 -4.14
N PRO A 348 16.25 3.27 -4.84
CA PRO A 348 15.95 4.61 -5.32
C PRO A 348 14.94 5.37 -4.44
N LYS A 349 14.90 6.69 -4.64
CA LYS A 349 13.84 7.59 -4.19
C LYS A 349 12.50 7.24 -4.86
N THR A 350 11.41 7.24 -4.10
CA THR A 350 10.03 7.42 -4.62
C THR A 350 9.82 8.92 -4.95
N PRO A 351 8.99 9.26 -5.96
CA PRO A 351 7.56 9.44 -5.71
C PRO A 351 6.59 8.97 -6.83
N GLU A 352 5.36 8.73 -6.36
CA GLU A 352 4.04 9.01 -6.96
C GLU A 352 3.47 8.26 -8.19
N ASN A 353 2.40 7.51 -7.88
CA ASN A 353 1.08 7.44 -8.54
C ASN A 353 0.96 7.20 -10.06
N GLY A 354 0.23 6.12 -10.40
CA GLY A 354 -0.58 6.09 -11.62
C GLY A 354 -0.88 4.70 -12.19
N ASN A 355 -1.97 4.09 -11.72
CA ASN A 355 -2.90 3.18 -12.41
C ASN A 355 -2.42 1.92 -13.19
N VAL A 356 -2.74 0.75 -12.60
CA VAL A 356 -3.57 -0.39 -13.08
C VAL A 356 -3.67 -0.59 -14.61
N ILE A 357 -3.39 -1.78 -15.18
CA ILE A 357 -4.36 -2.89 -15.43
C ILE A 357 -3.64 -4.25 -15.66
N ASN A 358 -4.31 -5.32 -15.20
CA ASN A 358 -4.18 -6.78 -15.49
C ASN A 358 -3.68 -7.14 -16.92
N GLY A 359 -3.12 -8.32 -17.23
CA GLY A 359 -2.97 -9.59 -16.51
C GLY A 359 -2.25 -10.64 -17.39
N GLU A 360 -1.92 -11.77 -16.75
CA GLU A 360 -1.87 -13.16 -17.26
C GLU A 360 -1.24 -13.57 -18.63
N THR A 361 -0.21 -14.44 -18.50
CA THR A 361 -0.04 -15.77 -19.14
C THR A 361 0.70 -15.94 -20.50
N LYS A 362 1.85 -16.65 -20.39
CA LYS A 362 2.52 -17.65 -21.29
C LYS A 362 2.69 -17.41 -22.81
N VAL A 363 3.98 -17.31 -23.21
CA VAL A 363 4.77 -18.05 -24.25
C VAL A 363 4.03 -19.24 -24.94
N ALA A 364 4.04 -19.57 -26.25
CA ALA A 364 4.52 -19.05 -27.57
C ALA A 364 3.88 -19.97 -28.70
N PRO A 365 4.36 -20.07 -29.97
CA PRO A 365 3.83 -19.39 -31.18
C PRO A 365 3.36 -20.32 -32.35
N ASP A 366 2.69 -19.73 -33.37
CA ASP A 366 2.93 -19.86 -34.84
C ASP A 366 1.69 -19.84 -35.80
N THR A 367 1.85 -19.14 -36.94
CA THR A 367 1.25 -19.33 -38.30
C THR A 367 0.09 -18.42 -38.83
N ILE A 368 0.48 -17.47 -39.71
CA ILE A 368 -0.06 -16.97 -41.02
C ILE A 368 -1.58 -17.08 -41.37
N LEU A 369 -2.27 -15.94 -41.65
CA LEU A 369 -2.85 -15.52 -42.97
C LEU A 369 -3.76 -14.24 -42.93
N ALA A 370 -3.54 -13.35 -43.91
CA ALA A 370 -4.43 -12.42 -44.65
C ALA A 370 -5.35 -11.32 -44.00
N THR A 371 -5.23 -10.13 -44.61
CA THR A 371 -5.87 -8.76 -44.56
C THR A 371 -7.42 -8.71 -44.77
N PRO A 372 -8.16 -7.54 -44.68
CA PRO A 372 -7.77 -6.11 -44.62
C PRO A 372 -8.50 -5.17 -43.61
N ILE A 373 -8.00 -3.91 -43.58
CA ILE A 373 -8.24 -2.72 -42.73
C ILE A 373 -9.64 -2.07 -42.90
N PRO A 374 -10.16 -1.37 -41.85
CA PRO A 374 -10.53 0.07 -42.02
C PRO A 374 -9.97 1.03 -40.94
N ARG A 375 -9.21 2.03 -41.43
CA ARG A 375 -9.04 3.48 -41.12
C ARG A 375 -10.09 4.10 -40.15
N GLU A 376 -9.82 5.06 -39.23
CA GLU A 376 -8.76 6.04 -38.91
C GLU A 376 -8.88 6.45 -37.39
N PRO A 377 -8.41 7.63 -36.93
CA PRO A 377 -7.04 8.03 -36.56
C PRO A 377 -6.94 8.37 -35.05
N GLU A 378 -5.73 8.51 -34.48
CA GLU A 378 -5.39 9.51 -33.44
C GLU A 378 -4.04 9.20 -32.76
N SER A 379 -3.02 9.98 -33.13
CA SER A 379 -1.86 10.40 -32.32
C SER A 379 -1.05 9.36 -31.51
N GLU A 380 -0.20 8.58 -32.18
CA GLU A 380 0.94 7.89 -31.55
C GLU A 380 2.28 8.47 -32.05
N GLU A 381 2.66 9.67 -31.60
CA GLU A 381 4.00 10.23 -31.92
C GLU A 381 4.97 10.25 -30.73
N LYS A 382 4.52 9.97 -29.50
CA LYS A 382 5.35 10.15 -28.30
C LYS A 382 6.20 8.95 -27.84
N PRO A 383 5.84 7.67 -28.02
CA PRO A 383 6.69 6.57 -27.55
C PRO A 383 7.96 6.39 -28.39
N GLN A 384 7.88 6.59 -29.70
CA GLN A 384 8.96 6.26 -30.64
C GLN A 384 10.10 7.29 -30.66
N LYS A 385 9.81 8.58 -30.46
CA LYS A 385 10.82 9.65 -30.35
C LYS A 385 11.75 9.43 -29.14
N SER A 386 11.19 9.04 -28.00
CA SER A 386 11.96 8.79 -26.77
C SER A 386 12.94 7.60 -26.87
N LEU A 387 12.59 6.58 -27.67
CA LEU A 387 13.44 5.42 -27.89
C LEU A 387 14.63 5.76 -28.79
N ASN A 388 14.39 6.58 -29.82
CA ASN A 388 15.42 7.04 -30.75
C ASN A 388 16.40 8.01 -30.08
N GLU A 389 15.92 8.93 -29.23
CA GLU A 389 16.79 9.84 -28.46
C GLU A 389 17.74 9.05 -27.54
N LYS A 390 17.21 8.04 -26.85
CA LYS A 390 18.00 7.19 -25.95
C LYS A 390 19.01 6.33 -26.71
N GLN A 391 18.70 5.93 -27.95
CA GLN A 391 19.66 5.25 -28.81
C GLN A 391 20.77 6.21 -29.29
N GLN A 392 20.43 7.46 -29.59
CA GLN A 392 21.41 8.48 -30.01
C GLN A 392 22.39 8.85 -28.87
N GLU A 393 21.90 9.05 -27.64
CA GLU A 393 22.75 9.31 -26.47
C GLU A 393 23.74 8.17 -26.20
N ASN A 394 23.26 6.94 -26.33
CA ASN A 394 24.08 5.74 -26.16
C ASN A 394 25.17 5.62 -27.24
N GLN A 395 24.87 6.01 -28.48
CA GLN A 395 25.84 6.06 -29.57
C GLN A 395 26.93 7.13 -29.32
N GLU A 396 26.56 8.31 -28.82
CA GLU A 396 27.50 9.38 -28.49
C GLU A 396 28.43 9.01 -27.32
N LEU A 397 27.90 8.32 -26.30
CA LEU A 397 28.71 7.78 -25.21
C LEU A 397 29.73 6.76 -25.70
N LEU A 398 29.38 5.92 -26.69
CA LEU A 398 30.32 4.97 -27.28
C LEU A 398 31.44 5.69 -28.03
N ILE A 399 31.12 6.69 -28.84
CA ILE A 399 32.11 7.49 -29.58
C ILE A 399 33.06 8.21 -28.61
N LYS A 400 32.52 8.76 -27.52
CA LYS A 400 33.31 9.39 -26.45
C LYS A 400 34.22 8.40 -25.71
N CYS A 401 33.79 7.15 -25.54
CA CYS A 401 34.63 6.10 -24.96
C CYS A 401 35.75 5.66 -25.92
N VAL A 402 35.44 5.56 -27.22
CA VAL A 402 36.40 5.10 -28.25
C VAL A 402 37.48 6.14 -28.55
N SER A 403 37.15 7.44 -28.43
CA SER A 403 38.13 8.54 -28.53
C SER A 403 39.06 8.66 -27.33
N GLN A 404 38.79 7.94 -26.23
CA GLN A 404 39.70 7.87 -25.09
C GLN A 404 40.70 6.72 -25.28
N ASN A 405 41.95 6.92 -24.85
CA ASN A 405 42.98 5.87 -24.87
C ASN A 405 42.69 4.78 -23.83
N LEU A 406 41.86 3.80 -24.20
CA LEU A 406 41.40 2.70 -23.33
C LEU A 406 42.44 1.57 -23.15
N GLY A 407 43.54 1.58 -23.90
CA GLY A 407 44.65 0.64 -23.76
C GLY A 407 44.30 -0.84 -24.03
N PHE A 408 45.16 -1.73 -23.53
CA PHE A 408 45.06 -3.17 -23.71
C PHE A 408 44.87 -3.89 -22.37
N SER A 409 43.95 -4.85 -22.32
CA SER A 409 43.76 -5.73 -21.17
C SER A 409 43.96 -7.17 -21.61
N GLY A 410 45.01 -7.82 -21.09
CA GLY A 410 45.35 -9.21 -21.43
C GLY A 410 45.72 -9.43 -22.91
N GLY A 411 46.39 -8.45 -23.53
CA GLY A 411 46.79 -8.50 -24.95
C GLY A 411 45.67 -8.21 -25.95
N LYS A 412 44.46 -7.87 -25.49
CA LYS A 412 43.33 -7.50 -26.34
C LYS A 412 43.03 -6.00 -26.23
N PRO A 413 42.78 -5.30 -27.36
CA PRO A 413 42.41 -3.89 -27.33
C PRO A 413 41.03 -3.74 -26.68
N VAL A 414 40.98 -2.96 -25.59
CA VAL A 414 39.75 -2.77 -24.80
C VAL A 414 38.71 -2.01 -25.62
N ALA A 415 39.14 -0.99 -26.37
CA ALA A 415 38.28 -0.22 -27.26
C ALA A 415 37.54 -1.11 -28.28
N ALA A 416 38.24 -2.03 -28.95
CA ALA A 416 37.62 -2.93 -29.93
C ALA A 416 36.59 -3.88 -29.28
N SER A 417 36.86 -4.34 -28.05
CA SER A 417 35.95 -5.22 -27.31
C SER A 417 34.67 -4.49 -26.87
N VAL A 418 34.78 -3.20 -26.52
CA VAL A 418 33.66 -2.35 -26.16
C VAL A 418 32.80 -2.04 -27.39
N ILE A 419 33.42 -1.64 -28.51
CA ILE A 419 32.73 -1.40 -29.79
C ILE A 419 31.92 -2.64 -30.20
N TYR A 420 32.57 -3.80 -30.24
CA TYR A 420 31.92 -5.04 -30.69
C TYR A 420 30.72 -5.43 -29.80
N LYS A 421 30.87 -5.36 -28.48
CA LYS A 421 29.78 -5.68 -27.55
C LYS A 421 28.62 -4.70 -27.64
N SER A 422 28.89 -3.41 -27.81
CA SER A 422 27.86 -2.38 -27.95
C SER A 422 27.06 -2.54 -29.25
N LEU A 423 27.74 -2.76 -30.38
CA LEU A 423 27.09 -3.00 -31.67
C LEU A 423 26.28 -4.29 -31.69
N LEU A 424 26.75 -5.34 -31.00
CA LEU A 424 26.01 -6.59 -30.84
C LEU A 424 24.73 -6.39 -29.99
N HIS A 425 24.84 -5.62 -28.90
CA HIS A 425 23.70 -5.33 -28.05
C HIS A 425 22.61 -4.52 -28.77
N TRP A 426 23.01 -3.60 -29.65
CA TRP A 426 22.08 -2.79 -30.45
C TRP A 426 21.59 -3.47 -31.73
N ARG A 427 21.97 -4.73 -31.98
CA ARG A 427 21.68 -5.48 -33.22
C ARG A 427 22.02 -4.69 -34.49
N SER A 428 23.01 -3.81 -34.42
CA SER A 428 23.37 -2.92 -35.52
C SER A 428 23.94 -3.66 -36.74
N PHE A 429 24.26 -4.95 -36.58
CA PHE A 429 24.70 -5.85 -37.64
C PHE A 429 23.54 -6.42 -38.49
N GLU A 430 22.28 -6.30 -38.07
CA GLU A 430 21.09 -6.80 -38.79
C GLU A 430 20.46 -5.73 -39.72
N VAL A 431 20.94 -4.48 -39.67
CA VAL A 431 20.36 -3.34 -40.40
C VAL A 431 21.30 -2.93 -41.55
N GLU A 432 20.80 -2.96 -42.79
CA GLU A 432 21.61 -2.83 -44.02
C GLU A 432 22.45 -1.53 -44.13
N ARG A 433 22.11 -0.46 -43.38
CA ARG A 433 23.02 0.67 -43.11
C ARG A 433 22.69 1.32 -41.78
N THR A 434 23.67 1.37 -40.87
CA THR A 434 23.63 2.24 -39.69
C THR A 434 24.78 3.24 -39.76
N SER A 435 24.48 4.54 -39.67
CA SER A 435 25.46 5.64 -39.70
C SER A 435 26.46 5.62 -38.53
N ILE A 436 26.24 4.72 -37.56
CA ILE A 436 27.14 4.48 -36.43
C ILE A 436 28.48 3.89 -36.86
N PHE A 437 28.51 3.05 -37.90
CA PHE A 437 29.76 2.47 -38.40
C PHE A 437 30.66 3.55 -38.99
N ASP A 438 30.11 4.43 -39.84
CA ASP A 438 30.87 5.54 -40.44
C ASP A 438 31.41 6.50 -39.37
N ARG A 439 30.62 6.81 -38.33
CA ARG A 439 31.05 7.66 -37.20
C ARG A 439 32.16 7.02 -36.38
N ILE A 440 32.10 5.72 -36.12
CA ILE A 440 33.16 4.98 -35.40
C ILE A 440 34.44 4.94 -36.24
N ILE A 441 34.34 4.67 -37.54
CA ILE A 441 35.48 4.65 -38.47
C ILE A 441 36.14 6.04 -38.53
N GLN A 442 35.37 7.10 -38.69
CA GLN A 442 35.88 8.48 -38.70
C GLN A 442 36.60 8.83 -37.39
N THR A 443 36.04 8.43 -36.25
CA THR A 443 36.64 8.71 -34.93
C THR A 443 37.95 7.95 -34.74
N ILE A 444 38.03 6.70 -35.22
CA ILE A 444 39.26 5.91 -35.18
C ILE A 444 40.31 6.50 -36.14
N ALA A 445 39.90 6.95 -37.34
CA ALA A 445 40.80 7.57 -38.30
C ALA A 445 41.43 8.87 -37.75
N VAL A 446 40.63 9.75 -37.13
CA VAL A 446 41.09 10.98 -36.47
C VAL A 446 42.00 10.72 -35.26
N ALA A 447 41.87 9.54 -34.61
CA ALA A 447 42.72 9.16 -33.49
C ALA A 447 44.03 8.46 -33.89
N ILE A 448 44.17 8.10 -35.18
CA ILE A 448 45.35 7.43 -35.74
C ILE A 448 46.25 8.44 -36.50
N GLU A 449 45.67 9.49 -37.09
CA GLU A 449 46.40 10.70 -37.51
C GLU A 449 46.91 11.49 -36.30
#